data_AF-A0A7S2CC98-F1
#
_entry.id   AF-A0A7S2CC98-F1
#
_cell.length_a   1.000
_cell.length_b   1.000
_cell.length_c   1.000
_cell.angle_alpha   90.00
_cell.angle_beta   90.00
_cell.angle_gamma   90.00
#
_symmetry.space_group_name_H-M   'P 1'
#
loop_
_entity.id
_entity.type
_entity.pdbx_description
1 polymer ?
#
loop_
_entity_poly.entity_id
_entity_poly.type
_entity_poly.pdbx_seq_one_letter_code
_entity_poly.pdbx_strand_id
1 'polypeptide(L)'
;LGLFTLCFFGVEMRELVASGWQYAADRSQLFDLALGFMLLVVCFMILASMILQEAVMRDMVGTAYVDFSEIHALSEYLQGMFGLMFIFQTLRCIKILRLLPGVGPSIQAIGQTLADATVLRFLIFLLFVVIGFGLGMMVIFGSKSQGYSSIVSSVFAIYRYAFGDWDYEEMMEIHHWWGYALFLVLTFLITGTMGNVFIAVVGERYNTHLQDSFTDWRDEVNLRMAMHYG
;
A
#
# COMPACT_ATOMS: atom_id res chain seq x y z
N LEU A 1 4.17 -5.67 -24.72
CA LEU A 1 3.14 -5.33 -23.72
C LEU A 1 1.74 -5.71 -24.23
N GLY A 2 1.25 -5.11 -25.32
CA GLY A 2 -0.13 -5.29 -25.80
C GLY A 2 -0.59 -6.74 -26.03
N LEU A 3 0.26 -7.63 -26.57
CA LEU A 3 -0.12 -9.03 -26.76
C LEU A 3 -0.30 -9.78 -25.42
N PHE A 4 0.57 -9.50 -24.44
CA PHE A 4 0.46 -10.06 -23.10
C PHE A 4 -0.79 -9.54 -22.38
N THR A 5 -1.12 -8.25 -22.51
CA THR A 5 -2.32 -7.67 -21.90
C THR A 5 -3.59 -8.26 -22.50
N LEU A 6 -3.62 -8.46 -23.83
CA LEU A 6 -4.74 -9.09 -24.53
C LEU A 6 -4.91 -10.56 -24.16
N CYS A 7 -3.81 -11.32 -24.06
CA CYS A 7 -3.85 -12.70 -23.59
C CYS A 7 -4.37 -12.78 -22.14
N PHE A 8 -3.88 -11.90 -21.25
CA PHE A 8 -4.32 -11.85 -19.87
C PHE A 8 -5.84 -11.56 -19.77
N PHE A 9 -6.33 -10.54 -20.47
CA PHE A 9 -7.76 -10.23 -20.52
C PHE A 9 -8.58 -11.37 -21.14
N GLY A 10 -8.08 -12.03 -22.18
CA GLY A 10 -8.77 -13.17 -22.80
C GLY A 10 -8.95 -14.35 -21.84
N VAL A 11 -7.95 -14.62 -21.00
CA VAL A 11 -8.04 -15.65 -19.96
C VAL A 11 -9.02 -15.23 -18.86
N GLU A 12 -8.89 -14.02 -18.33
CA GLU A 12 -9.76 -13.51 -17.26
C GLU A 12 -11.24 -13.41 -17.70
N MET A 13 -11.51 -12.94 -18.91
CA MET A 13 -12.88 -12.87 -19.45
C MET A 13 -13.49 -14.27 -19.60
N ARG A 14 -12.69 -15.28 -19.95
CA ARG A 14 -13.18 -16.66 -20.03
C ARG A 14 -13.50 -17.21 -18.64
N GLU A 15 -12.68 -16.94 -17.63
CA GLU A 15 -12.94 -17.32 -16.24
C GLU A 15 -14.14 -16.61 -15.64
N LEU A 16 -14.31 -15.31 -15.94
CA LEU A 16 -15.48 -14.52 -15.56
C LEU A 16 -16.78 -15.13 -16.14
N VAL A 17 -16.76 -15.49 -17.43
CA VAL A 17 -17.92 -16.12 -18.09
C VAL A 17 -18.20 -17.52 -17.53
N ALA A 18 -17.16 -18.29 -17.22
CA ALA A 18 -17.32 -19.63 -16.66
C ALA A 18 -17.85 -19.63 -15.22
N SER A 19 -17.40 -18.69 -14.39
CA SER A 19 -17.69 -18.64 -12.95
C SER A 19 -18.91 -17.77 -12.61
N GLY A 20 -19.31 -16.87 -13.52
CA GLY A 20 -20.48 -16.01 -13.37
C GLY A 20 -20.45 -15.16 -12.10
N TRP A 21 -21.57 -15.12 -11.37
CA TRP A 21 -21.71 -14.32 -10.14
C TRP A 21 -20.83 -14.79 -8.96
N GLN A 22 -20.34 -16.03 -8.99
CA GLN A 22 -19.41 -16.51 -7.96
C GLN A 22 -18.04 -15.82 -8.08
N TYR A 23 -17.71 -15.31 -9.28
CA TYR A 23 -16.45 -14.59 -9.49
C TYR A 23 -16.36 -13.32 -8.64
N ALA A 24 -17.47 -12.57 -8.54
CA ALA A 24 -17.52 -11.34 -7.75
C ALA A 24 -17.49 -11.58 -6.24
N ALA A 25 -17.76 -12.80 -5.78
CA ALA A 25 -17.74 -13.15 -4.37
C ALA A 25 -16.30 -13.43 -3.86
N ASP A 26 -15.38 -13.82 -4.74
CA ASP A 26 -13.98 -14.06 -4.37
C ASP A 26 -13.17 -12.74 -4.42
N ARG A 27 -12.75 -12.27 -3.24
CA ARG A 27 -11.93 -11.06 -3.08
C ARG A 27 -10.61 -11.14 -3.83
N SER A 28 -10.07 -12.34 -4.02
CA SER A 28 -8.82 -12.55 -4.76
C SER A 28 -9.00 -12.19 -6.24
N GLN A 29 -10.11 -12.59 -6.83
CA GLN A 29 -10.40 -12.40 -8.25
C GLN A 29 -10.70 -10.93 -8.57
N LEU A 30 -11.39 -10.23 -7.66
CA LEU A 30 -11.59 -8.78 -7.77
C LEU A 30 -10.26 -8.00 -7.84
N PHE A 31 -9.24 -8.45 -7.10
CA PHE A 31 -7.90 -7.85 -7.16
C PHE A 31 -7.22 -8.06 -8.52
N ASP A 32 -7.32 -9.27 -9.09
CA ASP A 32 -6.71 -9.59 -10.38
C ASP A 32 -7.41 -8.84 -11.53
N LEU A 33 -8.75 -8.67 -11.44
CA LEU A 33 -9.53 -7.82 -12.33
C LEU A 33 -9.11 -6.34 -12.25
N ALA A 34 -8.91 -5.82 -11.04
CA ALA A 34 -8.47 -4.43 -10.83
C ALA A 34 -7.07 -4.18 -11.44
N LEU A 35 -6.16 -5.15 -11.32
CA LEU A 35 -4.84 -5.10 -11.94
C LEU A 35 -4.94 -5.14 -13.48
N GLY A 36 -5.82 -5.98 -14.02
CA GLY A 36 -6.14 -5.99 -15.46
C GLY A 36 -6.66 -4.64 -15.96
N PHE A 37 -7.61 -4.04 -15.24
CA PHE A 37 -8.13 -2.72 -15.59
C PHE A 37 -7.05 -1.64 -15.55
N MET A 38 -6.21 -1.62 -14.52
CA MET A 38 -5.08 -0.69 -14.41
C MET A 38 -4.12 -0.82 -15.59
N LEU A 39 -3.81 -2.04 -16.00
CA LEU A 39 -2.95 -2.32 -17.15
C LEU A 39 -3.56 -1.80 -18.47
N LEU A 40 -4.88 -1.88 -18.64
CA LEU A 40 -5.59 -1.32 -19.79
C LEU A 40 -5.47 0.22 -19.81
N VAL A 41 -5.69 0.86 -18.66
CA VAL A 41 -5.52 2.32 -18.51
C VAL A 41 -4.11 2.76 -18.87
N VAL A 42 -3.08 2.03 -18.39
CA VAL A 42 -1.68 2.29 -18.73
C VAL A 42 -1.43 2.14 -20.24
N CYS A 43 -1.93 1.07 -20.87
CA CYS A 43 -1.81 0.90 -22.33
C CYS A 43 -2.47 2.05 -23.09
N PHE A 44 -3.65 2.51 -22.65
CA PHE A 44 -4.33 3.66 -23.27
C PHE A 44 -3.52 4.95 -23.11
N MET A 45 -2.97 5.21 -21.92
CA MET A 45 -2.11 6.38 -21.67
C MET A 45 -0.84 6.36 -22.52
N ILE A 46 -0.23 5.19 -22.73
CA ILE A 46 0.93 5.04 -23.63
C ILE A 46 0.55 5.40 -25.06
N LEU A 47 -0.59 4.89 -25.56
CA LEU A 47 -1.07 5.24 -26.90
C LEU A 47 -1.35 6.74 -27.03
N ALA A 48 -1.99 7.34 -26.03
CA ALA A 48 -2.22 8.78 -26.00
C ALA A 48 -0.90 9.57 -26.01
N SER A 49 0.11 9.13 -25.24
CA SER A 49 1.44 9.76 -25.22
C SER A 49 2.15 9.64 -26.58
N MET A 50 2.02 8.51 -27.28
CA MET A 50 2.62 8.30 -28.60
C MET A 50 1.97 9.22 -29.64
N ILE A 51 0.64 9.34 -29.63
CA ILE A 51 -0.10 10.23 -30.54
C ILE A 51 0.28 11.70 -30.28
N LEU A 52 0.35 12.11 -29.01
CA LEU A 52 0.72 13.48 -28.65
C LEU A 52 2.17 13.78 -29.05
N GLN A 53 3.10 12.84 -28.82
CA GLN A 53 4.48 12.98 -29.26
C GLN A 53 4.60 13.10 -30.78
N GLU A 54 3.82 12.35 -31.54
CA GLU A 54 3.82 12.47 -33.01
C GLU A 54 3.30 13.84 -33.47
N ALA A 55 2.22 14.34 -32.84
CA ALA A 55 1.69 15.67 -33.13
C ALA A 55 2.73 16.77 -32.85
N VAL A 56 3.39 16.69 -31.69
CA VAL A 56 4.42 17.64 -31.28
C VAL A 56 5.65 17.57 -32.20
N MET A 57 6.10 16.37 -32.59
CA MET A 57 7.21 16.18 -33.53
C MET A 57 6.91 16.77 -34.92
N ARG A 58 5.64 16.78 -35.35
CA ARG A 58 5.23 17.39 -36.61
C ARG A 58 5.35 18.91 -36.59
N ASP A 59 5.08 19.54 -35.44
CA ASP A 59 5.12 20.99 -35.27
C ASP A 59 6.56 21.54 -35.07
N MET A 60 7.52 20.68 -34.69
CA MET A 60 8.94 21.05 -34.54
C MET A 60 9.62 21.52 -35.83
N VAL A 61 8.98 21.37 -36.99
CA VAL A 61 9.51 21.86 -38.28
C VAL A 61 9.45 23.39 -38.38
N GLY A 62 8.64 24.05 -37.53
CA GLY A 62 8.58 25.51 -37.44
C GLY A 62 9.63 26.14 -36.51
N THR A 63 9.85 27.45 -36.62
CA THR A 63 10.66 28.23 -35.67
C THR A 63 9.88 28.68 -34.42
N ALA A 64 8.61 28.27 -34.31
CA ALA A 64 7.75 28.62 -33.18
C ALA A 64 8.10 27.80 -31.92
N TYR A 65 7.85 28.38 -30.75
CA TYR A 65 7.99 27.69 -29.48
C TYR A 65 7.03 26.50 -29.40
N VAL A 66 7.56 25.33 -29.02
CA VAL A 66 6.81 24.09 -28.83
C VAL A 66 6.65 23.84 -27.33
N ASP A 67 5.41 23.71 -26.87
CA ASP A 67 5.14 23.43 -25.46
C ASP A 67 5.20 21.92 -25.18
N PHE A 68 6.02 21.52 -24.21
CA PHE A 68 6.17 20.13 -23.75
C PHE A 68 5.48 19.87 -22.41
N SER A 69 4.80 20.87 -21.84
CA SER A 69 4.17 20.79 -20.51
C SER A 69 3.17 19.62 -20.41
N GLU A 70 2.34 19.43 -21.43
CA GLU A 70 1.34 18.36 -21.47
C GLU A 70 1.99 16.96 -21.56
N ILE A 71 3.05 16.81 -22.36
CA ILE A 71 3.80 15.54 -22.48
C ILE A 71 4.47 15.20 -21.15
N HIS A 72 5.07 16.20 -20.50
CA HIS A 72 5.70 16.02 -19.20
C HIS A 72 4.69 15.57 -18.15
N ALA A 73 3.56 16.27 -18.02
CA ALA A 73 2.51 15.92 -17.07
C ALA A 73 1.99 14.49 -17.31
N LEU A 74 1.69 14.13 -18.56
CA LEU A 74 1.26 12.77 -18.91
C LEU A 74 2.32 11.71 -18.57
N SER A 75 3.60 12.01 -18.80
CA SER A 75 4.71 11.11 -18.47
C SER A 75 4.84 10.90 -16.95
N GLU A 76 4.67 11.94 -16.13
CA GLU A 76 4.72 11.83 -14.67
C GLU A 76 3.58 10.95 -14.15
N TYR A 77 2.36 11.14 -14.65
CA TYR A 77 1.22 10.28 -14.31
C TYR A 77 1.47 8.83 -14.72
N LEU A 78 2.00 8.61 -15.93
CA LEU A 78 2.31 7.27 -16.42
C LEU A 78 3.37 6.58 -15.55
N GLN A 79 4.42 7.30 -15.14
CA GLN A 79 5.45 6.78 -14.23
C GLN A 79 4.85 6.39 -12.87
N GLY A 80 3.98 7.22 -12.32
CA GLY A 80 3.26 6.91 -11.07
C GLY A 80 2.39 5.65 -11.19
N MET A 81 1.65 5.52 -12.28
CA MET A 81 0.81 4.33 -12.55
C MET A 81 1.64 3.07 -12.74
N PHE A 82 2.79 3.13 -13.43
CA PHE A 82 3.71 2.00 -13.53
C PHE A 82 4.24 1.58 -12.16
N GLY A 83 4.64 2.54 -11.31
CA GLY A 83 5.08 2.25 -9.94
C GLY A 83 4.01 1.53 -9.14
N LEU A 84 2.76 1.99 -9.20
CA LEU A 84 1.63 1.36 -8.53
C LEU A 84 1.36 -0.06 -9.07
N MET A 85 1.42 -0.23 -10.39
CA MET A 85 1.26 -1.53 -11.04
C MET A 85 2.34 -2.52 -10.59
N PHE A 86 3.60 -2.10 -10.44
CA PHE A 86 4.66 -2.94 -9.90
C PHE A 86 4.39 -3.35 -8.45
N ILE A 87 3.85 -2.46 -7.61
CA ILE A 87 3.45 -2.77 -6.24
C ILE A 87 2.35 -3.83 -6.24
N PHE A 88 1.28 -3.65 -7.01
CA PHE A 88 0.19 -4.63 -7.09
C PHE A 88 0.63 -5.97 -7.69
N GLN A 89 1.51 -5.95 -8.68
CA GLN A 89 2.12 -7.17 -9.21
C GLN A 89 2.95 -7.89 -8.14
N THR A 90 3.65 -7.14 -7.29
CA THR A 90 4.37 -7.72 -6.14
C THR A 90 3.42 -8.36 -5.14
N LEU A 91 2.28 -7.72 -4.83
CA LEU A 91 1.24 -8.31 -3.97
C LEU A 91 0.65 -9.59 -4.59
N ARG A 92 0.49 -9.63 -5.92
CA ARG A 92 0.09 -10.85 -6.63
C ARG A 92 1.12 -11.97 -6.47
N CYS A 93 2.41 -11.66 -6.52
CA CYS A 93 3.47 -12.64 -6.24
C CYS A 93 3.36 -13.24 -4.83
N ILE A 94 2.95 -12.46 -3.83
CA ILE A 94 2.71 -12.97 -2.46
C ILE A 94 1.64 -14.06 -2.44
N LYS A 95 0.58 -13.96 -3.28
CA LYS A 95 -0.43 -15.02 -3.40
C LYS A 95 0.20 -16.34 -3.89
N ILE A 96 1.13 -16.27 -4.84
CA ILE A 96 1.84 -17.45 -5.37
C ILE A 96 2.72 -18.07 -4.28
N LEU A 97 3.41 -17.24 -3.49
CA LEU A 97 4.23 -17.71 -2.37
C LEU A 97 3.42 -18.46 -1.30
N ARG A 98 2.10 -18.21 -1.20
CA ARG A 98 1.21 -18.96 -0.29
C ARG A 98 1.16 -20.46 -0.60
N LEU A 99 1.44 -20.86 -1.84
CA LEU A 99 1.44 -22.26 -2.26
C LEU A 99 2.73 -23.02 -1.91
N LEU A 100 3.80 -22.31 -1.51
CA LEU A 100 5.08 -22.94 -1.22
C LEU A 100 5.09 -23.62 0.16
N PRO A 101 5.58 -24.89 0.25
CA PRO A 101 5.74 -25.56 1.53
C PRO A 101 6.75 -24.81 2.41
N GLY A 102 6.37 -24.55 3.66
CA GLY A 102 7.19 -23.86 4.66
C GLY A 102 6.96 -22.35 4.77
N VAL A 103 6.57 -21.67 3.68
CA VAL A 103 6.29 -20.22 3.69
C VAL A 103 4.79 -19.93 3.66
N GLY A 104 4.01 -20.81 3.04
CA GLY A 104 2.58 -20.65 2.83
C GLY A 104 1.76 -20.36 4.09
N PRO A 105 1.82 -21.23 5.11
CA PRO A 105 1.10 -21.03 6.37
C PRO A 105 1.45 -19.71 7.05
N SER A 106 2.72 -19.31 7.03
CA SER A 106 3.19 -18.05 7.62
C SER A 106 2.60 -16.82 6.93
N ILE A 107 2.55 -16.82 5.59
CA ILE A 107 1.95 -15.72 4.82
C ILE A 107 0.44 -15.64 5.09
N GLN A 108 -0.24 -16.79 5.12
CA GLN A 108 -1.67 -16.84 5.43
C GLN A 108 -1.97 -16.31 6.83
N ALA A 109 -1.18 -16.73 7.82
CA ALA A 109 -1.31 -16.27 9.20
C ALA A 109 -1.08 -14.76 9.34
N ILE A 110 -0.09 -14.19 8.63
CA ILE A 110 0.11 -12.73 8.60
C ILE A 110 -1.13 -12.02 8.04
N GLY A 111 -1.66 -12.49 6.92
CA GLY A 111 -2.85 -11.91 6.31
C GLY A 111 -4.08 -11.98 7.22
N GLN A 112 -4.31 -13.12 7.86
CA GLN A 112 -5.40 -13.31 8.83
C GLN A 112 -5.23 -12.44 10.08
N THR A 113 -3.99 -12.31 10.58
CA THR A 113 -3.67 -11.46 11.74
C THR A 113 -3.93 -9.99 11.46
N LEU A 114 -3.53 -9.49 10.28
CA LEU A 114 -3.80 -8.10 9.89
C LEU A 114 -5.30 -7.82 9.67
N ALA A 115 -6.07 -8.85 9.29
CA ALA A 115 -7.52 -8.76 9.14
C ALA A 115 -8.29 -9.05 10.45
N ASP A 116 -7.61 -9.41 11.54
CA ASP A 116 -8.24 -9.72 12.82
C ASP A 116 -8.89 -8.47 13.42
N ALA A 117 -10.14 -8.60 13.88
CA ALA A 117 -10.91 -7.49 14.43
C ALA A 117 -10.24 -6.86 15.68
N THR A 118 -9.45 -7.62 16.43
CA THR A 118 -8.72 -7.12 17.60
C THR A 118 -7.55 -6.24 17.17
N VAL A 119 -6.76 -6.71 16.20
CA VAL A 119 -5.65 -5.94 15.62
C VAL A 119 -6.17 -4.69 14.94
N LEU A 120 -7.27 -4.79 14.17
CA LEU A 120 -7.87 -3.65 13.48
C LEU A 120 -8.41 -2.59 14.47
N ARG A 121 -9.06 -3.01 15.56
CA ARG A 121 -9.50 -2.08 16.63
C ARG A 121 -8.32 -1.37 17.29
N PHE A 122 -7.22 -2.09 17.53
CA PHE A 122 -6.00 -1.48 18.04
C PHE A 122 -5.39 -0.48 17.04
N LEU A 123 -5.35 -0.80 15.73
CA LEU A 123 -4.87 0.10 14.69
C LEU A 123 -5.73 1.37 14.58
N ILE A 124 -7.06 1.26 14.70
CA ILE A 124 -7.97 2.42 14.73
C ILE A 124 -7.67 3.30 15.95
N PHE A 125 -7.48 2.70 17.13
CA PHE A 125 -7.09 3.42 18.34
C PHE A 125 -5.72 4.10 18.18
N LEU A 126 -4.73 3.41 17.63
CA LEU A 126 -3.41 3.96 17.33
C LEU A 126 -3.51 5.17 16.40
N LEU A 127 -4.28 5.04 15.31
CA LEU A 127 -4.52 6.13 14.36
C LEU A 127 -5.18 7.33 15.04
N PHE A 128 -6.17 7.10 15.91
CA PHE A 128 -6.80 8.17 16.68
C PHE A 128 -5.80 8.91 17.58
N VAL A 129 -4.92 8.18 18.27
CA VAL A 129 -3.86 8.76 19.11
C VAL A 129 -2.87 9.57 18.25
N VAL A 130 -2.39 9.01 17.14
CA VAL A 130 -1.47 9.69 16.22
C VAL A 130 -2.08 10.98 15.66
N ILE A 131 -3.37 10.97 15.29
CA ILE A 131 -4.08 12.17 14.85
C ILE A 131 -4.17 13.20 15.98
N GLY A 132 -4.55 12.78 17.19
CA GLY A 132 -4.66 13.66 18.35
C GLY A 132 -3.34 14.37 18.67
N PHE A 133 -2.23 13.62 18.73
CA PHE A 133 -0.90 14.20 18.93
C PHE A 133 -0.45 15.04 17.73
N GLY A 134 -0.72 14.61 16.50
CA GLY A 134 -0.40 15.36 15.28
C GLY A 134 -1.06 16.74 15.25
N LEU A 135 -2.35 16.81 15.62
CA LEU A 135 -3.07 18.09 15.75
C LEU A 135 -2.50 18.95 16.88
N GLY A 136 -2.17 18.35 18.03
CA GLY A 136 -1.50 19.07 19.13
C GLY A 136 -0.16 19.67 18.72
N MET A 137 0.64 18.90 17.98
CA MET A 137 1.93 19.35 17.43
C MET A 137 1.78 20.48 16.41
N MET A 138 0.78 20.40 15.53
CA MET A 138 0.46 21.47 14.60
C MET A 138 0.16 22.78 15.33
N VAL A 139 -0.62 22.72 16.42
CA VAL A 139 -0.97 23.93 17.19
C VAL A 139 0.25 24.53 17.89
N ILE A 140 1.16 23.71 18.40
CA ILE A 140 2.33 24.18 19.18
C ILE A 140 3.47 24.64 18.26
N PHE A 141 3.74 23.92 17.17
CA PHE A 141 4.92 24.12 16.33
C PHE A 141 4.60 24.58 14.90
N GLY A 142 3.35 24.51 14.45
CA GLY A 142 3.01 24.70 13.04
C GLY A 142 3.30 26.09 12.46
N SER A 143 3.46 27.11 13.29
CA SER A 143 3.87 28.45 12.83
C SER A 143 5.39 28.59 12.59
N LYS A 144 6.20 27.66 13.10
CA LYS A 144 7.67 27.78 13.12
C LYS A 144 8.39 26.58 12.49
N SER A 145 7.73 25.43 12.37
CA SER A 145 8.27 24.24 11.71
C SER A 145 7.48 23.92 10.45
N GLN A 146 8.20 23.64 9.36
CA GLN A 146 7.57 23.21 8.11
C GLN A 146 6.96 21.80 8.25
N GLY A 147 7.58 20.92 9.04
CA GLY A 147 7.08 19.57 9.31
C GLY A 147 5.69 19.58 9.96
N TYR A 148 5.42 20.55 10.82
CA TYR A 148 4.15 20.69 11.53
C TYR A 148 3.19 21.74 10.93
N SER A 149 3.48 22.24 9.72
CA SER A 149 2.72 23.36 9.11
C SER A 149 1.32 22.99 8.63
N SER A 150 1.05 21.72 8.33
CA SER A 150 -0.24 21.22 7.87
C SER A 150 -0.72 20.04 8.72
N ILE A 151 -2.02 19.78 8.73
CA ILE A 151 -2.60 18.62 9.45
C ILE A 151 -1.96 17.33 8.93
N VAL A 152 -1.88 17.17 7.62
CA VAL A 152 -1.33 15.96 6.99
C VAL A 152 0.15 15.79 7.35
N SER A 153 0.96 16.83 7.19
CA SER A 153 2.39 16.76 7.52
C SER A 153 2.63 16.48 9.01
N SER A 154 1.85 17.10 9.90
CA SER A 154 1.97 16.90 11.36
C SER A 154 1.60 15.48 11.79
N VAL A 155 0.53 14.92 11.22
CA VAL A 155 0.11 13.53 11.47
C VAL A 155 1.18 12.56 10.96
N PHE A 156 1.73 12.79 9.77
CA PHE A 156 2.82 11.98 9.24
C PHE A 156 4.12 12.13 10.05
N ALA A 157 4.42 13.31 10.59
CA ALA A 157 5.56 13.51 11.47
C ALA A 157 5.44 12.68 12.75
N ILE A 158 4.26 12.67 13.41
CA ILE A 158 4.02 11.82 14.58
C ILE A 158 4.01 10.34 14.22
N TYR A 159 3.50 9.97 13.05
CA TYR A 159 3.59 8.59 12.56
C TYR A 159 5.04 8.15 12.39
N ARG A 160 5.91 8.96 11.77
CA ARG A 160 7.35 8.70 11.66
C ARG A 160 8.03 8.60 13.02
N TYR A 161 7.66 9.50 13.94
CA TYR A 161 8.14 9.49 15.32
C TYR A 161 7.83 8.16 16.04
N ALA A 162 6.65 7.57 15.79
CA ALA A 162 6.29 6.27 16.36
C ALA A 162 7.28 5.15 15.97
N PHE A 163 7.91 5.25 14.80
CA PHE A 163 8.93 4.31 14.30
C PHE A 163 10.37 4.67 14.67
N GLY A 164 10.57 5.71 15.49
CA GLY A 164 11.90 6.10 15.98
C GLY A 164 12.61 7.17 15.14
N ASP A 165 11.94 7.74 14.15
CA ASP A 165 12.46 8.84 13.34
C ASP A 165 12.20 10.18 14.06
N TRP A 166 13.15 10.60 14.87
CA TRP A 166 13.02 11.73 15.78
C TRP A 166 13.73 12.97 15.23
N ASP A 167 12.98 14.05 14.98
CA ASP A 167 13.56 15.38 14.74
C ASP A 167 13.59 16.20 16.04
N TYR A 168 14.50 15.81 16.93
CA TYR A 168 14.64 16.44 18.25
C TYR A 168 15.19 17.86 18.15
N GLU A 169 16.11 18.11 17.22
CA GLU A 169 16.78 19.40 17.06
C GLU A 169 15.77 20.49 16.69
N GLU A 170 14.90 20.24 15.71
CA GLU A 170 13.87 21.19 15.29
C GLU A 170 12.89 21.53 16.43
N MET A 171 12.52 20.54 17.26
CA MET A 171 11.64 20.76 18.41
C MET A 171 12.26 21.64 19.50
N MET A 172 13.54 21.44 19.80
CA MET A 172 14.23 22.20 20.85
C MET A 172 14.48 23.65 20.44
N GLU A 173 14.88 23.88 19.19
CA GLU A 173 15.20 25.21 18.67
C GLU A 173 13.98 26.14 18.73
N ILE A 174 12.78 25.60 18.53
CA ILE A 174 11.54 26.38 18.49
C ILE A 174 11.05 26.78 19.89
N HIS A 175 10.92 25.80 20.80
CA HIS A 175 10.39 26.00 22.15
C HIS A 175 11.00 24.98 23.13
N HIS A 176 12.06 25.38 23.85
CA HIS A 176 12.80 24.49 24.75
C HIS A 176 11.92 23.73 25.77
N TRP A 177 10.99 24.40 26.45
CA TRP A 177 10.17 23.76 27.49
C TRP A 177 9.15 22.77 26.91
N TRP A 178 8.35 23.21 25.94
CA TRP A 178 7.32 22.37 25.31
C TRP A 178 7.93 21.25 24.50
N GLY A 179 9.02 21.54 23.78
CA GLY A 179 9.79 20.53 23.06
C GLY A 179 10.25 19.43 23.99
N TYR A 180 10.90 19.76 25.12
CA TYR A 180 11.42 18.74 26.04
C TYR A 180 10.30 17.89 26.66
N ALA A 181 9.23 18.53 27.11
CA ALA A 181 8.09 17.84 27.70
C ALA A 181 7.40 16.89 26.69
N LEU A 182 7.15 17.37 25.47
CA LEU A 182 6.50 16.57 24.43
C LEU A 182 7.41 15.45 23.92
N PHE A 183 8.72 15.71 23.80
CA PHE A 183 9.68 14.67 23.42
C PHE A 183 9.65 13.49 24.40
N LEU A 184 9.67 13.77 25.72
CA LEU A 184 9.59 12.71 26.73
C LEU A 184 8.26 11.94 26.66
N VAL A 185 7.14 12.66 26.54
CA VAL A 185 5.81 12.05 26.44
C VAL A 185 5.71 11.19 25.18
N LEU A 186 6.10 11.70 24.01
CA LEU A 186 6.03 10.99 22.74
C LEU A 186 6.96 9.77 22.74
N THR A 187 8.19 9.89 23.24
CA THR A 187 9.14 8.77 23.32
C THR A 187 8.60 7.66 24.20
N PHE A 188 8.13 7.97 25.41
CA PHE A 188 7.69 6.96 26.36
C PHE A 188 6.33 6.37 25.98
N LEU A 189 5.37 7.21 25.59
CA LEU A 189 4.00 6.80 25.33
C LEU A 189 3.86 6.19 23.92
N ILE A 190 4.34 6.87 22.88
CA ILE A 190 4.17 6.39 21.50
C ILE A 190 5.21 5.32 21.20
N THR A 191 6.50 5.64 21.20
CA THR A 191 7.52 4.67 20.80
C THR A 191 7.65 3.52 21.82
N GLY A 192 7.73 3.85 23.12
CA GLY A 192 7.91 2.87 24.18
C GLY A 192 6.67 2.02 24.45
N THR A 193 5.53 2.66 24.70
CA THR A 193 4.33 1.92 25.12
C THR A 193 3.55 1.37 23.93
N MET A 194 3.20 2.21 22.94
CA MET A 194 2.37 1.74 21.81
C MET A 194 3.10 0.72 20.94
N GLY A 195 4.40 0.89 20.69
CA GLY A 195 5.20 -0.07 19.92
C GLY A 195 5.22 -1.45 20.58
N ASN A 196 5.48 -1.50 21.90
CA ASN A 196 5.51 -2.76 22.65
C ASN A 196 4.14 -3.44 22.72
N VAL A 197 3.07 -2.67 22.95
CA VAL A 197 1.70 -3.21 22.97
C VAL A 197 1.29 -3.71 21.58
N PHE A 198 1.65 -3.00 20.52
CA PHE A 198 1.39 -3.43 19.14
C PHE A 198 2.02 -4.79 18.85
N ILE A 199 3.30 -4.95 19.19
CA ILE A 199 4.01 -6.23 19.00
C ILE A 199 3.36 -7.34 19.83
N ALA A 200 2.95 -7.06 21.07
CA ALA A 200 2.29 -8.05 21.92
C ALA A 200 0.94 -8.51 21.33
N VAL A 201 0.09 -7.58 20.91
CA VAL A 201 -1.24 -7.88 20.34
C VAL A 201 -1.12 -8.63 19.01
N VAL A 202 -0.24 -8.17 18.12
CA VAL A 202 -0.01 -8.84 16.83
C VAL A 202 0.63 -10.22 17.04
N GLY A 203 1.58 -10.34 17.97
CA GLY A 203 2.25 -11.60 18.27
C GLY A 203 1.32 -12.67 18.84
N GLU A 204 0.42 -12.29 19.76
CA GLU A 204 -0.59 -13.20 20.30
C GLU A 204 -1.50 -13.73 19.18
N ARG A 205 -2.04 -12.83 18.36
CA ARG A 205 -2.95 -13.18 17.26
C ARG A 205 -2.26 -13.98 16.16
N TYR A 206 -1.02 -13.64 15.85
CA TYR A 206 -0.21 -14.38 14.88
C TYR A 206 -0.02 -15.83 15.29
N ASN A 207 0.29 -16.10 16.55
CA ASN A 207 0.48 -17.47 17.02
C ASN A 207 -0.80 -18.31 16.94
N THR A 208 -1.96 -17.71 17.23
CA THR A 208 -3.27 -18.37 17.05
C THR A 208 -3.53 -18.69 15.59
N HIS A 209 -3.47 -17.67 14.71
CA HIS A 209 -3.75 -17.83 13.28
C HIS A 209 -2.74 -18.73 12.56
N LEU A 210 -1.51 -18.83 13.06
CA LEU A 210 -0.49 -19.73 12.51
C LEU A 210 -0.88 -21.20 12.67
N GLN A 211 -1.41 -21.59 13.83
CA GLN A 211 -1.83 -22.97 14.07
C GLN A 211 -2.99 -23.36 13.15
N ASP A 212 -3.98 -22.48 13.00
CA ASP A 212 -5.13 -22.69 12.12
C ASP A 212 -4.72 -22.68 10.63
N SER A 213 -3.78 -21.80 10.26
CA SER A 213 -3.27 -21.71 8.88
C SER A 213 -2.53 -22.97 8.43
N PHE A 214 -1.90 -23.72 9.34
CA PHE A 214 -1.23 -24.97 8.97
C PHE A 214 -2.21 -26.05 8.52
N THR A 215 -3.36 -26.17 9.19
CA THR A 215 -4.40 -27.13 8.80
C THR A 215 -5.06 -26.70 7.49
N ASP A 216 -5.44 -25.44 7.38
CA ASP A 216 -6.09 -24.90 6.18
C ASP A 216 -5.21 -25.06 4.93
N TRP A 217 -3.92 -24.72 5.07
CA TRP A 217 -2.96 -24.84 3.96
C TRP A 217 -2.80 -26.28 3.52
N ARG A 218 -2.72 -27.22 4.46
CA ARG A 218 -2.57 -28.65 4.15
C ARG A 218 -3.78 -29.17 3.37
N ASP A 219 -4.98 -28.79 3.79
CA ASP A 219 -6.23 -29.21 3.14
C ASP A 219 -6.38 -28.58 1.75
N GLU A 220 -6.05 -27.29 1.61
CA GLU A 220 -6.05 -26.60 0.31
C GLU A 220 -5.08 -27.26 -0.69
N VAL A 221 -3.85 -27.55 -0.24
CA VAL A 221 -2.83 -28.19 -1.08
C VAL A 221 -3.24 -29.61 -1.45
N ASN A 222 -3.75 -30.40 -0.50
CA ASN A 222 -4.24 -31.76 -0.76
C ASN A 222 -5.39 -31.77 -1.77
N LEU A 223 -6.34 -30.84 -1.65
CA LEU A 223 -7.47 -30.72 -2.57
C LEU A 223 -7.01 -30.36 -3.99
N ARG A 224 -6.07 -29.43 -4.13
CA ARG A 224 -5.48 -29.08 -5.44
C ARG A 224 -4.70 -30.24 -6.05
N MET A 225 -3.97 -31.01 -5.25
CA MET A 225 -3.30 -32.23 -5.73
C MET A 225 -4.31 -33.29 -6.17
N ALA A 226 -5.37 -33.53 -5.39
CA ALA A 226 -6.38 -34.53 -5.72
C ALA A 226 -7.10 -34.22 -7.04
N MET A 227 -7.41 -32.95 -7.33
CA MET A 227 -8.01 -32.55 -8.61
C MET A 227 -7.08 -32.71 -9.83
N HIS A 228 -5.76 -32.78 -9.62
CA HIS A 228 -4.80 -32.91 -10.72
C HIS A 228 -4.40 -34.36 -11.01
N TYR A 229 -4.57 -35.24 -10.02
CA TYR A 229 -4.20 -36.67 -10.11
C TYR A 229 -5.39 -37.64 -10.17
N GLY A 230 -6.63 -37.14 -10.14
CA GLY A 230 -7.87 -37.94 -10.29
C GLY A 230 -8.57 -37.63 -11.60
#